data_AF-C4XKL3-F1
#
_entry.id   AF-C4XKL3-F1
#
_cell.length_a   1.000
_cell.length_b   1.000
_cell.length_c   1.000
_cell.angle_alpha   90.00
_cell.angle_beta   90.00
_cell.angle_gamma   90.00
#
_symmetry.space_group_name_H-M   'P 1'
#
loop_
_entity.id
_entity.type
_entity.pdbx_description
1 polymer ?
#
loop_
_entity_poly.entity_id
_entity_poly.type
_entity_poly.pdbx_seq_one_letter_code
_entity_poly.pdbx_strand_id
1 'polypeptide(L)'
;MKRMLLILALVIIPAFSFAATDAEVRDLIIKESIQSYPGNCPCPYNTMKNGRSCGGRSAYGRPGGRSPLCFPKDVTDQMVKTYRAQHNLK
;
A
#
# COMPACT_ATOMS: atom_id res chain seq x y z
N MET A 1 32.23 -10.67 -38.24
CA MET A 1 32.63 -9.25 -38.21
C MET A 1 31.41 -8.40 -37.88
N LYS A 2 31.29 -7.90 -36.63
CA LYS A 2 30.86 -6.53 -36.29
C LYS A 2 30.95 -6.39 -34.76
N ARG A 3 32.01 -5.75 -34.27
CA ARG A 3 32.16 -5.41 -32.85
C ARG A 3 31.25 -4.21 -32.59
N MET A 4 30.09 -4.45 -32.00
CA MET A 4 29.18 -3.39 -31.59
C MET A 4 29.68 -2.84 -30.25
N LEU A 5 30.54 -1.81 -30.32
CA LEU A 5 30.96 -1.03 -29.16
C LEU A 5 29.79 -0.12 -28.76
N LEU A 6 29.00 -0.54 -27.77
CA LEU A 6 28.04 0.31 -27.08
C LEU A 6 28.78 1.10 -26.00
N ILE A 7 28.92 2.41 -26.22
CA ILE A 7 29.52 3.34 -25.25
C ILE A 7 28.55 3.47 -24.07
N LEU A 8 28.98 2.97 -22.91
CA LEU A 8 28.28 3.10 -21.63
C LEU A 8 28.44 4.54 -21.12
N ALA A 9 27.52 5.43 -21.47
CA ALA A 9 27.43 6.75 -20.82
C ALA A 9 26.83 6.57 -19.41
N LEU A 10 27.70 6.43 -18.41
CA LEU A 10 27.33 6.40 -17.00
C LEU A 10 26.94 7.81 -16.54
N VAL A 11 25.70 8.20 -16.77
CA VAL A 11 25.13 9.42 -16.17
C VAL A 11 24.93 9.15 -14.68
N ILE A 12 25.77 9.75 -13.83
CA ILE A 12 25.62 9.68 -12.38
C ILE A 12 24.47 10.62 -11.99
N ILE A 13 23.24 10.12 -12.06
CA ILE A 13 22.07 10.84 -11.54
C ILE A 13 22.09 10.71 -10.01
N PRO A 14 22.17 11.81 -9.24
CA PRO A 14 22.02 11.72 -7.79
C PRO A 14 20.61 11.24 -7.47
N ALA A 15 20.51 10.13 -6.73
CA ALA A 15 19.23 9.61 -6.25
C ALA A 15 18.71 10.53 -5.14
N PHE A 16 17.90 11.52 -5.50
CA PHE A 16 17.12 12.28 -4.53
C PHE A 16 16.20 11.31 -3.77
N SER A 17 16.55 11.04 -2.53
CA SER A 17 15.74 10.21 -1.63
C SER A 17 14.66 11.09 -1.02
N PHE A 18 13.45 11.04 -1.57
CA PHE A 18 12.29 11.66 -0.93
C PHE A 18 11.84 10.78 0.25
N ALA A 19 11.75 11.37 1.44
CA ALA A 19 11.16 10.72 2.60
C ALA A 19 9.65 10.58 2.36
N ALA A 20 9.09 9.40 2.67
CA ALA A 20 7.65 9.20 2.56
C ALA A 20 6.95 10.08 3.60
N THR A 21 5.84 10.70 3.22
CA THR A 21 4.94 11.43 4.12
C THR A 21 4.13 10.46 4.98
N ASP A 22 3.59 10.94 6.10
CA ASP A 22 2.72 10.08 6.93
C ASP A 22 1.44 9.68 6.20
N ALA A 23 0.95 10.47 5.24
CA ALA A 23 -0.18 10.11 4.40
C ALA A 23 0.17 8.88 3.54
N GLU A 24 1.31 8.92 2.85
CA GLU A 24 1.80 7.81 2.03
C GLU A 24 2.06 6.56 2.87
N VAL A 25 2.61 6.70 4.08
CA VAL A 25 2.82 5.55 4.98
C VAL A 25 1.49 4.94 5.44
N ARG A 26 0.46 5.76 5.74
CA ARG A 26 -0.88 5.24 6.05
C ARG A 26 -1.47 4.48 4.87
N ASP A 27 -1.31 4.98 3.65
CA ASP A 27 -1.77 4.29 2.44
C ASP A 27 -1.06 2.95 2.22
N LEU A 28 0.25 2.88 2.49
CA LEU A 28 1.01 1.63 2.44
C LEU A 28 0.48 0.60 3.44
N ILE A 29 0.23 1.01 4.69
CA ILE A 29 -0.33 0.15 5.74
C ILE A 29 -1.72 -0.37 5.35
N ILE A 30 -2.61 0.50 4.83
CA ILE A 30 -3.94 0.11 4.35
C ILE A 30 -3.82 -0.89 3.20
N LYS A 31 -2.92 -0.63 2.25
CA LYS A 31 -2.67 -1.52 1.12
C LYS A 31 -2.23 -2.92 1.59
N GLU A 32 -1.31 -3.00 2.54
CA GLU A 32 -0.87 -4.28 3.10
C GLU A 32 -2.00 -5.00 3.87
N SER A 33 -2.80 -4.25 4.63
CA SER A 33 -3.99 -4.81 5.29
C SER A 33 -5.00 -5.40 4.31
N ILE A 34 -5.18 -4.77 3.14
CA ILE A 34 -6.07 -5.28 2.08
C ILE A 34 -5.47 -6.50 1.41
N GLN A 35 -4.16 -6.48 1.13
CA GLN A 35 -3.46 -7.57 0.44
C GLN A 35 -3.35 -8.84 1.29
N SER A 36 -3.23 -8.68 2.61
CA SER A 36 -3.20 -9.80 3.56
C SER A 36 -4.57 -10.40 3.84
N TYR A 37 -5.66 -9.73 3.47
CA TYR A 37 -7.01 -10.23 3.70
C TYR A 37 -7.37 -11.36 2.72
N PRO A 38 -7.74 -12.57 3.20
CA PRO A 38 -8.11 -13.66 2.32
C PRO A 38 -9.55 -13.50 1.82
N GLY A 39 -9.72 -13.49 0.51
CA GLY A 39 -11.01 -13.45 -0.17
C GLY A 39 -11.40 -12.07 -0.67
N ASN A 40 -12.67 -11.93 -1.05
CA ASN A 40 -13.19 -10.70 -1.64
C ASN A 40 -13.75 -9.77 -0.57
N CYS A 41 -13.79 -8.47 -0.90
CA CYS A 41 -14.41 -7.43 -0.08
C CYS A 41 -13.81 -7.21 1.33
N PRO A 42 -12.50 -6.98 1.49
CA PRO A 42 -11.97 -6.48 2.75
C PRO A 42 -12.61 -5.13 3.12
N CYS A 43 -12.61 -4.17 2.20
CA CYS A 43 -13.06 -2.80 2.44
C CYS A 43 -14.34 -2.42 1.67
N PRO A 44 -15.11 -1.41 2.13
CA PRO A 44 -16.39 -1.02 1.52
C PRO A 44 -16.26 -0.57 0.07
N TYR A 45 -15.12 0.03 -0.30
CA TYR A 45 -14.84 0.54 -1.64
C TYR A 45 -14.23 -0.50 -2.59
N ASN A 46 -13.92 -1.71 -2.13
CA ASN A 46 -13.55 -2.78 -3.06
C ASN A 46 -14.75 -3.19 -3.90
N THR A 47 -14.47 -3.90 -4.99
CA THR A 47 -15.47 -4.27 -5.99
C THR A 47 -15.67 -5.78 -6.01
N MET A 48 -16.93 -6.21 -6.11
CA MET A 48 -17.31 -7.60 -6.33
C MET A 48 -17.09 -8.00 -7.81
N LYS A 49 -17.12 -9.31 -8.11
CA LYS A 49 -16.97 -9.83 -9.48
C LYS A 49 -17.96 -9.24 -10.50
N ASN A 50 -19.11 -8.74 -10.05
CA ASN A 50 -20.13 -8.12 -10.89
C ASN A 50 -19.99 -6.59 -11.01
N GLY A 51 -18.85 -6.00 -10.62
CA GLY A 51 -18.58 -4.57 -10.77
C GLY A 51 -19.21 -3.67 -9.71
N ARG A 52 -20.02 -4.20 -8.77
CA ARG A 52 -20.62 -3.41 -7.69
C ARG A 52 -19.65 -3.25 -6.52
N SER A 53 -19.73 -2.13 -5.80
CA SER A 53 -18.99 -1.94 -4.54
C SER A 53 -19.45 -2.92 -3.46
N CYS A 54 -18.52 -3.30 -2.58
CA CYS A 54 -18.79 -4.20 -1.46
C CYS A 54 -19.70 -3.55 -0.42
N GLY A 55 -19.53 -2.24 -0.16
CA GLY A 55 -20.33 -1.47 0.79
C GLY A 55 -20.38 -2.14 2.17
N GLY A 56 -21.59 -2.22 2.74
CA GLY A 56 -21.83 -2.87 4.04
C GLY A 56 -21.63 -4.39 4.05
N ARG A 57 -21.38 -5.03 2.90
CA ARG A 57 -21.05 -6.48 2.83
C ARG A 57 -19.55 -6.75 2.99
N SER A 58 -18.73 -5.70 3.06
CA SER A 58 -17.29 -5.81 3.31
C SER A 58 -16.99 -6.35 4.71
N ALA A 59 -15.80 -6.90 4.91
CA ALA A 59 -15.35 -7.35 6.22
C ALA A 59 -15.38 -6.20 7.24
N TYR A 60 -14.89 -5.03 6.84
CA TYR A 60 -14.94 -3.79 7.62
C TYR A 60 -16.37 -3.39 8.06
N GLY A 61 -17.36 -3.53 7.17
CA GLY A 61 -18.73 -3.07 7.42
C GLY A 61 -19.65 -4.09 8.10
N ARG A 62 -19.27 -5.37 8.15
CA ARG A 62 -20.13 -6.45 8.67
C ARG A 62 -19.97 -6.63 10.18
N PRO A 63 -21.07 -6.75 10.95
CA PRO A 63 -21.01 -7.13 12.36
C PRO A 63 -20.29 -8.47 12.56
N GLY A 64 -19.32 -8.53 13.47
CA GLY A 64 -18.53 -9.74 13.75
C GLY A 64 -17.59 -10.18 12.63
N GLY A 65 -17.39 -9.35 11.59
CA GLY A 65 -16.40 -9.60 10.55
C GLY A 65 -14.97 -9.38 11.04
N ARG A 66 -14.00 -9.84 10.25
CA ARG A 66 -12.60 -9.38 10.38
C ARG A 66 -12.56 -7.88 10.11
N SER A 67 -11.72 -7.14 10.82
CA SER A 67 -11.61 -5.68 10.72
C SER A 67 -10.31 -5.27 10.03
N PRO A 68 -10.21 -5.36 8.68
CA PRO A 68 -9.06 -4.81 7.97
C PRO A 68 -9.03 -3.28 8.12
N LEU A 69 -7.85 -2.70 7.95
CA LEU A 69 -7.66 -1.25 7.87
C LEU A 69 -8.07 -0.79 6.47
N CYS A 70 -8.97 0.18 6.39
CA CYS A 70 -9.54 0.63 5.13
C CYS A 70 -9.42 2.14 4.90
N PHE A 71 -9.24 2.92 5.97
CA PHE A 71 -9.18 4.37 5.89
C PHE A 71 -7.99 4.92 6.68
N PRO A 72 -7.45 6.10 6.32
CA PRO A 72 -6.34 6.71 7.05
C PRO A 72 -6.61 6.88 8.56
N LYS A 73 -7.86 7.14 8.94
CA LYS A 73 -8.29 7.25 10.34
C LYS A 73 -8.18 5.94 11.13
N ASP A 74 -8.12 4.80 10.45
CA ASP A 74 -7.93 3.49 11.07
C ASP A 74 -6.44 3.28 11.43
N VAL A 75 -5.53 4.08 10.86
CA VAL A 75 -4.09 3.97 11.04
C VAL A 75 -3.59 5.03 12.02
N THR A 76 -3.21 4.58 13.21
CA THR A 76 -2.68 5.46 14.25
C THR A 76 -1.26 5.93 13.95
N ASP A 77 -0.83 7.04 14.56
CA ASP A 77 0.55 7.54 14.42
C ASP A 77 1.59 6.54 14.94
N GLN A 78 1.21 5.71 15.92
CA GLN A 78 2.08 4.64 16.40
C GLN A 78 2.31 3.57 15.32
N MET A 79 1.26 3.21 14.56
CA MET A 79 1.41 2.28 13.44
C MET A 79 2.31 2.85 12.34
N VAL A 80 2.19 4.15 12.05
CA VAL A 80 3.09 4.85 11.11
C VAL A 80 4.54 4.76 11.58
N LYS A 81 4.82 5.09 12.85
CA LYS A 81 6.17 5.00 13.44
C LYS A 81 6.74 3.58 13.36
N THR A 82 5.94 2.59 13.74
CA THR A 82 6.36 1.17 13.69
C THR A 82 6.64 0.73 12.26
N TYR A 83 5.78 1.07 11.31
CA TYR A 83 5.96 0.72 9.90
C TYR A 83 7.23 1.34 9.32
N ARG A 84 7.51 2.62 9.61
CA ARG A 84 8.76 3.27 9.19
C ARG A 84 9.99 2.54 9.70
N ALA A 85 9.99 2.16 10.98
CA ALA A 85 11.10 1.42 11.58
C ALA A 85 11.30 0.04 10.94
N GLN A 86 10.21 -0.68 10.62
CA GLN A 86 10.27 -2.01 10.01
C GLN A 86 10.74 -1.97 8.55
N HIS A 87 10.37 -0.93 7.81
CA HIS A 87 10.65 -0.81 6.37
C HIS A 87 11.82 0.13 6.05
N ASN A 88 12.55 0.61 7.06
CA ASN A 88 13.65 1.58 6.92
C ASN A 88 13.25 2.84 6.14
N LEU A 89 12.01 3.31 6.34
CA LEU A 89 11.53 4.54 5.71
C LEU A 89 11.99 5.74 6.53
N LYS A 90 12.63 6.68 5.84
CA LYS A 90 13.04 7.98 6.40
C LYS A 90 11.85 8.89 6.59
#